data_AF-A0A2G6QYV0-F1
#
_entry.id   AF-A0A2G6QYV0-F1
#
_cell.length_a   1.000
_cell.length_b   1.000
_cell.length_c   1.000
_cell.angle_alpha   90.00
_cell.angle_beta   90.00
_cell.angle_gamma   90.00
#
_symmetry.space_group_name_H-M   'P 1'
#
loop_
_entity.id
_entity.type
_entity.pdbx_description
1 polymer ?
#
loop_
_entity_poly.entity_id
_entity_poly.type
_entity_poly.pdbx_seq_one_letter_code
_entity_poly.pdbx_strand_id
1 'polypeptide(L)'
;MIDLLIGIVIGFIVGGALAYLLWNKALKAKKSRIVAEAQAEGDVIKKDKILQAKEKFIQMKADHEKYIQEKSVEVNNMENRLKQKDASINQRRDDLNRKVKEFETSKKDVEVIRENLNVQIQRLEHKNEELDKMHRQSLEKLEQISGFSADEAKAQLVESLQEEAKLEAISYINEIMEEAKQTANKEAKKIVVKSIQRVATETAVENAVTIFHIESDEIKGRIIGREGRNIRALEAATGVEIVVDDTPEAIVLSAFDPVRREIARLALHQLVTDGRIHPARIEEVVSKVKKQIEEEIVETGKRTTIDLGIHGLHPELVRLIGKMKYRSSYGQNLLQHSREVANLSAIMASELGLNPKKAKRAGLLHDVGKVPDDEPELPHAVLGMKLAEKYKEKPDIANAIGAHHDEVEMQTLLAPIVQVCDAISGARPGARREVVESYIKRLKDLEDLALSYPGVMKTYAIQAGRELRVIVGADKMSDQETEQLSYDISKRIQDEMTYPGQIKITVIRETRSVSYAK
;
A
#
# COMPACT_ATOMS: atom_id res chain seq x y z
N MET A 1 -20.50 -66.23 -96.94
CA MET A 1 -21.03 -65.15 -96.09
C MET A 1 -21.49 -65.66 -94.72
N ILE A 2 -22.18 -66.81 -94.63
CA ILE A 2 -22.69 -67.36 -93.36
C ILE A 2 -21.55 -67.70 -92.36
N ASP A 3 -20.47 -68.33 -92.81
CA ASP A 3 -19.35 -68.71 -91.94
C ASP A 3 -18.60 -67.52 -91.33
N LEU A 4 -18.51 -66.41 -92.07
CA LEU A 4 -17.91 -65.16 -91.60
C LEU A 4 -18.76 -64.53 -90.47
N LEU A 5 -20.08 -64.61 -90.61
CA LEU A 5 -21.04 -64.08 -89.65
C LEU A 5 -21.05 -64.90 -88.36
N ILE A 6 -20.93 -66.23 -88.47
CA ILE A 6 -20.78 -67.13 -87.32
C ILE A 6 -19.45 -66.85 -86.59
N GLY A 7 -18.35 -66.65 -87.31
CA GLY A 7 -17.06 -66.29 -86.72
C GLY A 7 -17.08 -64.98 -85.93
N ILE A 8 -17.77 -63.96 -86.45
CA ILE A 8 -17.93 -62.66 -85.76
C ILE A 8 -18.78 -62.81 -84.49
N VAL A 9 -19.88 -63.56 -84.54
CA VAL A 9 -20.75 -63.80 -83.38
C VAL A 9 -20.02 -64.59 -82.30
N ILE A 10 -19.29 -65.64 -82.66
CA ILE A 10 -18.48 -66.42 -81.71
C ILE A 10 -17.36 -65.55 -81.14
N GLY A 11 -16.67 -64.76 -81.96
CA GLY A 11 -15.64 -63.83 -81.51
C GLY A 11 -16.17 -62.77 -80.53
N PHE A 12 -17.38 -62.25 -80.75
CA PHE A 12 -18.01 -61.28 -79.85
C PHE A 12 -18.44 -61.92 -78.53
N ILE A 13 -18.97 -63.15 -78.55
CA ILE A 13 -19.37 -63.88 -77.34
C ILE A 13 -18.12 -64.26 -76.51
N VAL A 14 -17.08 -64.78 -77.15
CA VAL A 14 -15.83 -65.17 -76.47
C VAL A 14 -15.09 -63.92 -75.97
N GLY A 15 -15.03 -62.86 -76.76
CA GLY A 15 -14.46 -61.56 -76.36
C GLY A 15 -15.23 -60.92 -75.20
N GLY A 16 -16.56 -60.96 -75.24
CA GLY A 16 -17.44 -60.47 -74.16
C GLY A 16 -17.28 -61.26 -72.87
N ALA A 17 -17.18 -62.59 -72.95
CA ALA A 17 -16.95 -63.45 -71.80
C ALA A 17 -15.56 -63.21 -71.16
N LEU A 18 -14.50 -63.08 -71.98
CA LEU A 18 -13.16 -62.75 -71.52
C LEU A 18 -13.11 -61.35 -70.88
N ALA A 19 -13.73 -60.36 -71.49
CA ALA A 19 -13.82 -59.01 -70.94
C ALA A 19 -14.57 -59.00 -69.60
N TYR A 20 -15.69 -59.72 -69.49
CA TYR A 20 -16.45 -59.85 -68.24
C TYR A 20 -15.62 -60.52 -67.13
N LEU A 21 -14.88 -61.58 -67.44
CA LEU A 21 -14.02 -62.26 -66.46
C LEU A 21 -12.86 -61.37 -65.98
N LEU A 22 -12.20 -60.66 -66.90
CA LEU A 22 -11.14 -59.71 -66.56
C LEU A 22 -11.68 -58.54 -65.73
N TRP A 23 -12.84 -57.99 -66.11
CA TRP A 23 -13.49 -56.89 -65.39
C TRP A 23 -13.94 -57.32 -63.99
N ASN A 24 -14.50 -58.51 -63.85
CA ASN A 24 -14.92 -59.05 -62.55
C ASN A 24 -13.72 -59.35 -61.64
N LYS A 25 -12.61 -59.84 -62.19
CA LYS A 25 -11.36 -60.03 -61.44
C LYS A 25 -10.76 -58.69 -60.98
N ALA A 26 -10.76 -57.68 -61.84
CA ALA A 26 -10.31 -56.32 -61.51
C ALA A 26 -11.20 -55.65 -60.45
N LEU A 27 -12.53 -55.79 -60.56
CA LEU A 27 -13.48 -55.30 -59.55
C LEU A 27 -13.32 -56.00 -58.21
N LYS A 28 -13.08 -57.32 -58.21
CA LYS A 28 -12.85 -58.09 -56.98
C LYS A 28 -11.56 -57.63 -56.29
N ALA A 29 -10.48 -57.39 -57.05
CA ALA A 29 -9.23 -56.85 -56.53
C ALA A 29 -9.38 -55.41 -55.99
N LYS A 30 -10.15 -54.56 -56.69
CA LYS A 30 -10.45 -53.20 -56.22
C LYS A 30 -11.30 -53.21 -54.94
N LYS A 31 -12.30 -54.09 -54.86
CA LYS A 31 -13.12 -54.28 -53.66
C LYS A 31 -12.28 -54.75 -52.46
N SER A 32 -11.42 -55.75 -52.64
CA SER A 32 -10.55 -56.22 -51.56
C SER A 32 -9.58 -55.15 -51.10
N ARG A 33 -9.06 -54.33 -52.04
CA ARG A 33 -8.18 -53.21 -51.71
C ARG A 33 -8.90 -52.12 -50.91
N ILE A 34 -10.10 -51.72 -51.31
CA ILE A 34 -10.90 -50.72 -50.58
C ILE A 34 -11.24 -51.21 -49.16
N VAL A 35 -11.58 -52.50 -49.02
CA VAL A 35 -11.87 -53.07 -47.69
C VAL A 35 -10.60 -53.12 -46.82
N ALA A 36 -9.45 -53.47 -47.40
CA ALA A 36 -8.19 -53.48 -46.67
C ALA A 36 -7.74 -52.06 -46.26
N GLU A 37 -7.89 -51.07 -47.14
CA GLU A 37 -7.62 -49.66 -46.84
C GLU A 37 -8.56 -49.15 -45.74
N ALA A 38 -9.87 -49.43 -45.82
CA ALA A 38 -10.83 -49.06 -44.79
C ALA A 38 -10.56 -49.73 -43.43
N GLN A 39 -10.08 -50.98 -43.43
CA GLN A 39 -9.65 -51.67 -42.20
C GLN A 39 -8.40 -51.03 -41.60
N ALA A 40 -7.40 -50.71 -42.43
CA ALA A 40 -6.17 -50.05 -41.98
C ALA A 40 -6.46 -48.65 -41.42
N GLU A 41 -7.29 -47.85 -42.10
CA GLU A 41 -7.74 -46.55 -41.60
C GLU A 41 -8.54 -46.68 -40.30
N GLY A 42 -9.43 -47.67 -40.21
CA GLY A 42 -10.18 -47.97 -38.99
C GLY A 42 -9.28 -48.31 -37.80
N ASP A 43 -8.23 -49.10 -38.03
CA ASP A 43 -7.24 -49.44 -36.99
C ASP A 43 -6.41 -48.22 -36.55
N VAL A 44 -6.06 -47.33 -37.48
CA VAL A 44 -5.38 -46.07 -37.17
C VAL A 44 -6.27 -45.16 -36.33
N ILE A 45 -7.54 -44.96 -36.74
CA ILE A 45 -8.51 -44.16 -35.99
C ILE A 45 -8.73 -44.73 -34.58
N LYS A 46 -8.85 -46.06 -34.48
CA LYS A 46 -9.00 -46.74 -33.17
C LYS A 46 -7.79 -46.49 -32.28
N LYS A 47 -6.57 -46.62 -32.81
CA LYS A 47 -5.34 -46.35 -32.05
C LYS A 47 -5.24 -44.89 -31.62
N ASP A 48 -5.54 -43.95 -32.52
CA ASP A 48 -5.57 -42.51 -32.24
C ASP A 48 -6.57 -42.16 -31.13
N LYS A 49 -7.79 -42.70 -31.20
CA LYS A 49 -8.81 -42.49 -30.15
C LYS A 49 -8.41 -43.08 -28.80
N ILE A 50 -7.78 -44.25 -28.79
CA ILE A 50 -7.25 -44.85 -27.56
C ILE A 50 -6.13 -43.98 -26.98
N LEU A 51 -5.29 -43.39 -27.82
CA LEU A 51 -4.18 -42.53 -27.40
C LEU A 51 -4.69 -41.21 -26.82
N GLN A 52 -5.65 -40.56 -27.50
CA GLN A 52 -6.35 -39.37 -27.00
C GLN A 52 -7.05 -39.64 -25.65
N ALA A 53 -7.69 -40.80 -25.51
CA ALA A 53 -8.32 -41.18 -24.24
C ALA A 53 -7.30 -41.38 -23.11
N LYS A 54 -6.13 -41.99 -23.41
CA LYS A 54 -5.03 -42.12 -22.45
C LYS A 54 -4.43 -40.77 -22.06
N GLU A 55 -4.21 -39.89 -23.02
CA GLU A 55 -3.68 -38.54 -22.77
C GLU A 55 -4.64 -37.74 -21.89
N LYS A 56 -5.94 -37.75 -22.22
CA LYS A 56 -6.97 -37.11 -21.41
C LYS A 56 -7.06 -37.70 -19.99
N PHE A 57 -6.90 -39.01 -19.85
CA PHE A 57 -6.88 -39.66 -18.54
C PHE A 57 -5.66 -39.23 -17.71
N ILE A 58 -4.47 -39.16 -18.32
CA ILE A 58 -3.26 -38.68 -17.64
C ILE A 58 -3.42 -37.22 -17.21
N GLN A 59 -3.98 -36.37 -18.08
CA GLN A 59 -4.25 -34.98 -17.76
C GLN A 59 -5.24 -34.84 -16.60
N MET A 60 -6.37 -35.54 -16.66
CA MET A 60 -7.36 -35.55 -15.56
C MET A 60 -6.76 -36.06 -14.24
N LYS A 61 -5.87 -37.05 -14.30
CA LYS A 61 -5.17 -37.55 -13.12
C LYS A 61 -4.22 -36.50 -12.54
N ALA A 62 -3.45 -35.82 -13.38
CA ALA A 62 -2.54 -34.74 -12.97
C ALA A 62 -3.30 -33.55 -12.34
N ASP A 63 -4.42 -33.15 -12.96
CA ASP A 63 -5.28 -32.09 -12.42
C ASP A 63 -5.87 -32.48 -11.05
N HIS A 64 -6.25 -33.76 -10.89
CA HIS A 64 -6.76 -34.26 -9.62
C HIS A 64 -5.67 -34.35 -8.54
N GLU A 65 -4.46 -34.80 -8.88
CA GLU A 65 -3.31 -34.80 -7.98
C GLU A 65 -2.95 -33.38 -7.52
N LYS A 66 -3.00 -32.40 -8.44
CA LYS A 66 -2.81 -30.98 -8.12
C LYS A 66 -3.90 -30.46 -7.18
N TYR A 67 -5.17 -30.76 -7.45
CA TYR A 67 -6.29 -30.38 -6.58
C TYR A 67 -6.15 -30.98 -5.17
N ILE A 68 -5.74 -32.25 -5.05
CA ILE A 68 -5.49 -32.89 -3.75
C ILE A 68 -4.34 -32.19 -3.03
N GLN A 69 -3.25 -31.86 -3.73
CA GLN A 69 -2.10 -31.17 -3.15
C GLN A 69 -2.49 -29.77 -2.63
N GLU A 70 -3.23 -29.00 -3.42
CA GLU A 70 -3.74 -27.69 -3.01
C GLU A 70 -4.65 -27.79 -1.78
N LYS A 71 -5.58 -28.76 -1.77
CA LYS A 71 -6.45 -29.01 -0.60
C LYS A 71 -5.67 -29.47 0.63
N SER A 72 -4.66 -30.30 0.46
CA SER A 72 -3.80 -30.76 1.56
C SER A 72 -3.02 -29.60 2.19
N VAL A 73 -2.49 -28.68 1.37
CA VAL A 73 -1.83 -27.46 1.86
C VAL A 73 -2.82 -26.56 2.60
N GLU A 74 -4.03 -26.38 2.07
CA GLU A 74 -5.08 -25.58 2.73
C GLU A 74 -5.46 -26.16 4.10
N VAL A 75 -5.65 -27.48 4.20
CA VAL A 75 -5.97 -28.18 5.45
C VAL A 75 -4.82 -28.05 6.45
N ASN A 76 -3.58 -28.25 6.03
CA ASN A 76 -2.41 -28.08 6.90
C ASN A 76 -2.27 -26.63 7.43
N ASN A 77 -2.54 -25.63 6.59
CA ASN A 77 -2.54 -24.24 7.01
C ASN A 77 -3.65 -23.95 8.02
N MET A 78 -4.84 -24.54 7.82
CA MET A 78 -5.95 -24.42 8.76
C MET A 78 -5.64 -25.09 10.11
N GLU A 79 -5.05 -26.28 10.11
CA GLU A 79 -4.60 -26.96 11.34
C GLU A 79 -3.55 -26.14 12.09
N ASN A 80 -2.54 -25.60 11.39
CA ASN A 80 -1.52 -24.77 12.02
C ASN A 80 -2.11 -23.50 12.65
N ARG A 81 -3.09 -22.88 11.99
CA ARG A 81 -3.80 -21.72 12.53
C ARG A 81 -4.63 -22.07 13.76
N LEU A 82 -5.27 -23.26 13.78
CA LEU A 82 -6.00 -23.75 14.94
C LEU A 82 -5.05 -24.04 16.12
N LYS A 83 -3.92 -24.72 15.88
CA LYS A 83 -2.91 -24.97 16.92
C LYS A 83 -2.35 -23.68 17.53
N GLN A 84 -2.11 -22.65 16.71
CA GLN A 84 -1.68 -21.33 17.21
C GLN A 84 -2.75 -20.65 18.07
N LYS A 85 -4.03 -20.74 17.67
CA LYS A 85 -5.15 -20.22 18.48
C LYS A 85 -5.27 -20.96 19.81
N ASP A 86 -5.17 -22.28 19.83
CA ASP A 86 -5.22 -23.07 21.06
C ASP A 86 -4.06 -22.72 22.00
N ALA A 87 -2.84 -22.56 21.48
CA ALA A 87 -1.69 -22.12 22.28
C ALA A 87 -1.93 -20.72 22.90
N SER A 88 -2.50 -19.78 22.13
CA SER A 88 -2.83 -18.45 22.62
C SER A 88 -3.93 -18.46 23.69
N ILE A 89 -4.95 -19.32 23.53
CA ILE A 89 -6.02 -19.49 24.52
C ILE A 89 -5.46 -20.07 25.82
N ASN A 90 -4.59 -21.08 25.74
CA ASN A 90 -3.94 -21.66 26.92
C ASN A 90 -3.09 -20.63 27.66
N GLN A 91 -2.29 -19.83 26.95
CA GLN A 91 -1.50 -18.76 27.57
C GLN A 91 -2.40 -17.73 28.29
N ARG A 92 -3.51 -17.31 27.66
CA ARG A 92 -4.47 -16.38 28.29
C ARG A 92 -5.12 -16.99 29.53
N ARG A 93 -5.42 -18.28 29.50
CA ARG A 93 -5.99 -19.01 30.64
C ARG A 93 -4.99 -19.06 31.80
N ASP A 94 -3.72 -19.28 31.54
CA ASP A 94 -2.67 -19.31 32.57
C ASP A 94 -2.45 -17.92 33.18
N ASP A 95 -2.42 -16.87 32.36
CA ASP A 95 -2.38 -15.48 32.84
C ASP A 95 -3.60 -15.12 33.70
N LEU A 96 -4.79 -15.58 33.30
CA LEU A 96 -6.02 -15.37 34.07
C LEU A 96 -5.93 -16.06 35.43
N ASN A 97 -5.47 -17.31 35.46
CA ASN A 97 -5.29 -18.06 36.70
C ASN A 97 -4.27 -17.39 37.64
N ARG A 98 -3.19 -16.82 37.07
CA ARG A 98 -2.21 -16.05 37.86
C ARG A 98 -2.85 -14.81 38.47
N LYS A 99 -3.62 -14.04 37.69
CA LYS A 99 -4.34 -12.86 38.19
C LYS A 99 -5.36 -13.20 39.27
N VAL A 100 -6.06 -14.33 39.13
CA VAL A 100 -6.99 -14.80 40.16
C VAL A 100 -6.26 -15.10 41.47
N LYS A 101 -5.10 -15.76 41.43
CA LYS A 101 -4.27 -16.00 42.62
C LYS A 101 -3.76 -14.70 43.24
N GLU A 102 -3.28 -13.76 42.43
CA GLU A 102 -2.83 -12.45 42.90
C GLU A 102 -3.99 -11.69 43.58
N PHE A 103 -5.19 -11.74 43.00
CA PHE A 103 -6.40 -11.13 43.57
C PHE A 103 -6.81 -11.79 44.90
N GLU A 104 -6.79 -13.12 44.99
CA GLU A 104 -7.06 -13.83 46.24
C GLU A 104 -6.06 -13.49 47.34
N THR A 105 -4.79 -13.32 46.98
CA THR A 105 -3.73 -12.93 47.93
C THR A 105 -3.96 -11.50 48.42
N SER A 106 -4.21 -10.56 47.51
CA SER A 106 -4.52 -9.17 47.85
C SER A 106 -5.79 -9.06 48.71
N LYS A 107 -6.82 -9.87 48.44
CA LYS A 107 -8.02 -9.93 49.27
C LYS A 107 -7.70 -10.34 50.72
N LYS A 108 -6.83 -11.33 50.91
CA LYS A 108 -6.38 -11.73 52.25
C LYS A 108 -5.59 -10.62 52.94
N ASP A 109 -4.71 -9.94 52.22
CA ASP A 109 -3.95 -8.81 52.79
C ASP A 109 -4.89 -7.68 53.23
N VAL A 110 -5.92 -7.38 52.45
CA VAL A 110 -6.95 -6.40 52.81
C VAL A 110 -7.74 -6.83 54.04
N GLU A 111 -8.10 -8.11 54.17
CA GLU A 111 -8.75 -8.64 55.39
C GLU A 111 -7.86 -8.46 56.63
N VAL A 112 -6.56 -8.78 56.52
CA VAL A 112 -5.59 -8.60 57.62
C VAL A 112 -5.43 -7.12 57.98
N ILE A 113 -5.36 -6.23 56.99
CA ILE A 113 -5.30 -4.78 57.22
C ILE A 113 -6.57 -4.31 57.93
N ARG A 114 -7.75 -4.76 57.49
CA ARG A 114 -9.03 -4.38 58.09
C ARG A 114 -9.13 -4.83 59.54
N GLU A 115 -8.64 -6.02 59.84
CA GLU A 115 -8.61 -6.56 61.20
C GLU A 115 -7.63 -5.78 62.09
N ASN A 116 -6.44 -5.46 61.58
CA ASN A 116 -5.49 -4.57 62.26
C ASN A 116 -6.05 -3.16 62.49
N LEU A 117 -6.77 -2.61 61.51
CA LEU A 117 -7.39 -1.29 61.60
C LEU A 117 -8.48 -1.28 62.68
N ASN A 118 -9.30 -2.32 62.77
CA ASN A 118 -10.29 -2.46 63.84
C ASN A 118 -9.63 -2.50 65.22
N VAL A 119 -8.51 -3.22 65.38
CA VAL A 119 -7.75 -3.22 66.63
C VAL A 119 -7.18 -1.83 66.96
N GLN A 120 -6.69 -1.10 65.95
CA GLN A 120 -6.22 0.27 66.13
C GLN A 120 -7.35 1.24 66.49
N ILE A 121 -8.52 1.10 65.87
CA ILE A 121 -9.72 1.89 66.19
C ILE A 121 -10.12 1.64 67.64
N GLN A 122 -10.20 0.39 68.09
CA GLN A 122 -10.50 0.08 69.49
C GLN A 122 -9.46 0.64 70.47
N ARG A 123 -8.17 0.61 70.10
CA ARG A 123 -7.11 1.28 70.88
C ARG A 123 -7.26 2.79 70.90
N LEU A 124 -7.66 3.39 69.78
CA LEU A 124 -7.90 4.82 69.66
C LEU A 124 -9.12 5.23 70.48
N GLU A 125 -10.22 4.50 70.42
CA GLU A 125 -11.41 4.71 71.24
C GLU A 125 -11.04 4.67 72.73
N HIS A 126 -10.32 3.63 73.16
CA HIS A 126 -9.85 3.55 74.55
C HIS A 126 -8.92 4.70 74.93
N LYS A 127 -8.01 5.11 74.02
CA LYS A 127 -7.17 6.29 74.22
C LYS A 127 -7.99 7.57 74.27
N ASN A 128 -9.04 7.70 73.48
CA ASN A 128 -9.90 8.88 73.43
C ASN A 128 -10.73 8.98 74.70
N GLU A 129 -11.22 7.86 75.24
CA GLU A 129 -11.87 7.82 76.55
C GLU A 129 -10.91 8.22 77.69
N GLU A 130 -9.65 7.76 77.64
CA GLU A 130 -8.61 8.18 78.58
C GLU A 130 -8.25 9.66 78.41
N LEU A 131 -8.15 10.14 77.16
CA LEU A 131 -7.90 11.54 76.82
C LEU A 131 -9.06 12.42 77.28
N ASP A 132 -10.31 12.02 77.11
CA ASP A 132 -11.50 12.74 77.58
C ASP A 132 -11.53 12.82 79.11
N LYS A 133 -11.08 11.77 79.80
CA LYS A 133 -10.86 11.78 81.26
C LYS A 133 -9.77 12.76 81.64
N MET A 134 -8.61 12.69 80.99
CA MET A 134 -7.50 13.61 81.23
C MET A 134 -7.85 15.04 80.85
N HIS A 135 -8.62 15.25 79.79
CA HIS A 135 -9.08 16.54 79.30
C HIS A 135 -10.12 17.14 80.24
N ARG A 136 -11.04 16.34 80.81
CA ARG A 136 -11.90 16.76 81.93
C ARG A 136 -11.09 17.17 83.16
N GLN A 137 -10.08 16.38 83.54
CA GLN A 137 -9.19 16.72 84.66
C GLN A 137 -8.32 17.95 84.36
N SER A 138 -7.94 18.16 83.11
CA SER A 138 -7.16 19.30 82.65
C SER A 138 -8.04 20.54 82.52
N LEU A 139 -9.31 20.41 82.11
CA LEU A 139 -10.33 21.47 82.14
C LEU A 139 -10.62 21.89 83.57
N GLU A 140 -10.81 20.96 84.52
CA GLU A 140 -10.94 21.29 85.95
C GLU A 140 -9.70 22.01 86.51
N LYS A 141 -8.51 21.69 85.99
CA LYS A 141 -7.24 22.35 86.37
C LYS A 141 -6.99 23.66 85.60
N LEU A 142 -7.46 23.80 84.37
CA LEU A 142 -7.39 25.01 83.55
C LEU A 142 -8.42 26.04 84.03
N GLU A 143 -9.61 25.61 84.44
CA GLU A 143 -10.59 26.41 85.20
C GLU A 143 -9.98 26.96 86.50
N GLN A 144 -9.00 26.25 87.08
CA GLN A 144 -8.24 26.72 88.24
C GLN A 144 -7.05 27.64 87.91
N ILE A 145 -6.51 27.64 86.67
CA ILE A 145 -5.16 28.21 86.40
C ILE A 145 -5.12 29.21 85.24
N SER A 146 -5.93 29.10 84.19
CA SER A 146 -5.74 29.96 83.01
C SER A 146 -6.68 31.16 83.02
N GLY A 147 -6.16 32.32 83.40
CA GLY A 147 -6.76 33.65 83.18
C GLY A 147 -6.79 34.09 81.71
N PHE A 148 -7.23 33.21 80.81
CA PHE A 148 -7.63 33.56 79.45
C PHE A 148 -9.16 33.61 79.38
N SER A 149 -9.71 34.55 78.63
CA SER A 149 -11.15 34.54 78.35
C SER A 149 -11.47 33.37 77.41
N ALA A 150 -12.56 32.64 77.68
CA ALA A 150 -12.97 31.48 76.88
C ALA A 150 -13.18 31.81 75.39
N ASP A 151 -13.41 33.09 75.08
CA ASP A 151 -13.63 33.58 73.73
C ASP A 151 -12.33 33.69 72.91
N GLU A 152 -11.19 34.03 73.52
CA GLU A 152 -9.90 34.16 72.82
C GLU A 152 -9.32 32.79 72.43
N ALA A 153 -9.41 31.79 73.32
CA ALA A 153 -8.96 30.44 73.01
C ALA A 153 -9.82 29.78 71.92
N LYS A 154 -11.12 30.07 71.91
CA LYS A 154 -12.04 29.57 70.88
C LYS A 154 -11.78 30.21 69.52
N ALA A 155 -11.47 31.50 69.47
CA ALA A 155 -11.14 32.18 68.22
C ALA A 155 -9.88 31.60 67.57
N GLN A 156 -8.83 31.36 68.36
CA GLN A 156 -7.57 30.81 67.87
C GLN A 156 -7.69 29.36 67.38
N LEU A 157 -8.52 28.55 68.05
CA LEU A 157 -8.83 27.18 67.63
C LEU A 157 -9.63 27.15 66.31
N VAL A 158 -10.59 28.07 66.14
CA VAL A 158 -11.37 28.18 64.91
C VAL A 158 -10.48 28.62 63.74
N GLU A 159 -9.53 29.52 63.98
CA GLU A 159 -8.57 29.97 62.97
C GLU A 159 -7.65 28.84 62.50
N SER A 160 -7.09 28.04 63.43
CA SER A 160 -6.24 26.91 63.04
C SER A 160 -7.01 25.82 62.30
N LEU A 161 -8.25 25.52 62.72
CA LEU A 161 -9.13 24.58 62.02
C LEU A 161 -9.49 25.07 60.61
N GLN A 162 -9.65 26.38 60.42
CA GLN A 162 -9.90 26.96 59.09
C GLN A 162 -8.68 26.87 58.17
N GLU A 163 -7.47 27.07 58.69
CA GLU A 163 -6.23 26.89 57.91
C GLU A 163 -5.98 25.42 57.53
N GLU A 164 -6.19 24.51 58.47
CA GLU A 164 -6.05 23.06 58.24
C GLU A 164 -7.06 22.55 57.21
N ALA A 165 -8.34 22.94 57.34
CA ALA A 165 -9.38 22.61 56.36
C ALA A 165 -9.09 23.17 54.96
N LYS A 166 -8.49 24.36 54.87
CA LYS A 166 -8.06 24.93 53.57
C LYS A 166 -6.93 24.12 52.93
N LEU A 167 -5.94 23.70 53.72
CA LEU A 167 -4.82 22.90 53.23
C LEU A 167 -5.29 21.51 52.76
N GLU A 168 -6.17 20.85 53.52
CA GLU A 168 -6.78 19.59 53.10
C GLU A 168 -7.62 19.75 51.83
N ALA A 169 -8.43 20.81 51.73
CA ALA A 169 -9.22 21.07 50.55
C ALA A 169 -8.35 21.26 49.28
N ILE A 170 -7.21 21.95 49.40
CA ILE A 170 -6.27 22.12 48.28
C ILE A 170 -5.64 20.78 47.88
N SER A 171 -5.24 19.96 48.86
CA SER A 171 -4.71 18.61 48.58
C SER A 171 -5.74 17.75 47.87
N TYR A 172 -6.99 17.77 48.36
CA TYR A 172 -8.10 17.01 47.79
C TYR A 172 -8.45 17.47 46.37
N ILE A 173 -8.46 18.78 46.10
CA ILE A 173 -8.66 19.34 44.75
C ILE A 173 -7.54 18.88 43.81
N ASN A 174 -6.29 18.91 44.25
CA ASN A 174 -5.16 18.45 43.42
C ASN A 174 -5.25 16.95 43.11
N GLU A 175 -5.65 16.14 44.07
CA GLU A 175 -5.86 14.70 43.89
C GLU A 175 -6.97 14.42 42.87
N ILE A 176 -8.12 15.10 42.99
CA ILE A 176 -9.22 15.00 42.01
C ILE A 176 -8.75 15.42 40.61
N MET A 177 -7.99 16.52 40.50
CA MET A 177 -7.49 16.99 39.21
C MET A 177 -6.51 16.01 38.56
N GLU A 178 -5.66 15.36 39.36
CA GLU A 178 -4.73 14.34 38.89
C GLU A 178 -5.47 13.06 38.48
N GLU A 179 -6.43 12.59 39.27
CA GLU A 179 -7.29 11.45 38.93
C GLU A 179 -8.09 11.71 37.65
N ALA A 180 -8.63 12.92 37.48
CA ALA A 180 -9.33 13.33 36.26
C ALA A 180 -8.41 13.30 35.05
N LYS A 181 -7.16 13.79 35.17
CA LYS A 181 -6.15 13.72 34.09
C LYS A 181 -5.79 12.28 33.73
N GLN A 182 -5.56 11.43 34.74
CA GLN A 182 -5.23 10.02 34.52
C GLN A 182 -6.38 9.27 33.83
N THR A 183 -7.62 9.52 34.28
CA THR A 183 -8.83 8.96 33.69
C THR A 183 -9.04 9.43 32.26
N ALA A 184 -8.88 10.72 31.99
CA ALA A 184 -8.96 11.29 30.64
C ALA A 184 -7.92 10.67 29.70
N ASN A 185 -6.67 10.52 30.15
CA ASN A 185 -5.60 9.91 29.35
C ASN A 185 -5.90 8.42 29.05
N LYS A 186 -6.45 7.69 30.03
CA LYS A 186 -6.85 6.29 29.85
C LYS A 186 -8.00 6.14 28.84
N GLU A 187 -9.03 6.98 28.94
CA GLU A 187 -10.15 6.95 27.99
C GLU A 187 -9.73 7.44 26.59
N ALA A 188 -8.84 8.44 26.47
CA ALA A 188 -8.27 8.87 25.19
C ALA A 188 -7.52 7.72 24.49
N LYS A 189 -6.62 7.03 25.21
CA LYS A 189 -5.92 5.84 24.69
C LYS A 189 -6.89 4.75 24.23
N LYS A 190 -7.96 4.52 24.98
CA LYS A 190 -9.00 3.54 24.64
C LYS A 190 -9.78 3.92 23.39
N ILE A 191 -10.12 5.20 23.19
CA ILE A 191 -10.76 5.71 21.96
C ILE A 191 -9.85 5.48 20.76
N VAL A 192 -8.55 5.81 20.87
CA VAL A 192 -7.57 5.59 19.80
C VAL A 192 -7.46 4.10 19.46
N VAL A 193 -7.29 3.23 20.45
CA VAL A 193 -7.19 1.77 20.24
C VAL A 193 -8.46 1.20 19.60
N LYS A 194 -9.64 1.57 20.09
CA LYS A 194 -10.93 1.14 19.50
C LYS A 194 -11.08 1.61 18.05
N SER A 195 -10.65 2.84 17.76
CA SER A 195 -10.72 3.41 16.41
C SER A 195 -9.81 2.63 15.45
N ILE A 196 -8.58 2.31 15.86
CA ILE A 196 -7.63 1.49 15.09
C ILE A 196 -8.20 0.08 14.85
N GLN A 197 -8.70 -0.58 15.90
CA GLN A 197 -9.20 -1.95 15.82
C GLN A 197 -10.38 -2.12 14.86
N ARG A 198 -11.20 -1.07 14.68
CA ARG A 198 -12.35 -1.09 13.77
C ARG A 198 -11.98 -0.96 12.28
N VAL A 199 -10.74 -0.55 11.96
CA VAL A 199 -10.29 -0.23 10.58
C VAL A 199 -9.14 -1.13 10.11
N ALA A 200 -9.01 -2.33 10.68
CA ALA A 200 -7.98 -3.29 10.28
C ALA A 200 -8.39 -4.08 9.03
N THR A 201 -8.18 -3.51 7.85
CA THR A 201 -8.08 -4.26 6.58
C THR A 201 -6.66 -4.22 6.06
N GLU A 202 -6.14 -5.38 5.65
CA GLU A 202 -4.87 -5.52 4.94
C GLU A 202 -5.03 -5.00 3.50
N THR A 203 -4.19 -4.07 3.07
CA THR A 203 -4.15 -3.61 1.68
C THR A 203 -2.73 -3.63 1.14
N ALA A 204 -2.58 -4.14 -0.06
CA ALA A 204 -1.30 -4.30 -0.74
C ALA A 204 -0.66 -2.94 -1.04
N VAL A 205 0.66 -2.88 -0.88
CA VAL A 205 1.53 -1.75 -1.23
C VAL A 205 1.72 -1.75 -2.74
N GLU A 206 1.48 -0.61 -3.40
CA GLU A 206 1.71 -0.45 -4.84
C GLU A 206 3.00 0.33 -5.09
N ASN A 207 3.83 -0.18 -6.01
CA ASN A 207 5.14 0.38 -6.32
C ASN A 207 5.05 1.65 -7.19
N ALA A 208 5.96 2.59 -6.96
CA ALA A 208 6.02 3.87 -7.67
C ALA A 208 6.52 3.77 -9.13
N VAL A 209 7.00 2.59 -9.55
CA VAL A 209 7.46 2.33 -10.92
C VAL A 209 6.55 1.29 -11.56
N THR A 210 6.02 1.63 -12.73
CA THR A 210 5.21 0.72 -13.53
C THR A 210 6.10 0.05 -14.56
N ILE A 211 6.36 -1.24 -14.37
CA ILE A 211 7.07 -2.07 -15.35
C ILE A 211 6.05 -2.63 -16.33
N PHE A 212 6.16 -2.25 -17.60
CA PHE A 212 5.36 -2.84 -18.66
C PHE A 212 6.10 -4.07 -19.21
N HIS A 213 5.54 -5.25 -18.96
CA HIS A 213 6.11 -6.52 -19.43
C HIS A 213 5.69 -6.77 -20.88
N ILE A 214 6.63 -7.27 -21.68
CA ILE A 214 6.46 -7.48 -23.12
C ILE A 214 6.74 -8.94 -23.43
N GLU A 215 5.87 -9.56 -24.23
CA GLU A 215 5.94 -10.99 -24.57
C GLU A 215 7.10 -11.36 -25.51
N SER A 216 7.67 -10.39 -26.23
CA SER A 216 8.85 -10.61 -27.09
C SER A 216 9.59 -9.32 -27.43
N ASP A 217 10.90 -9.43 -27.69
CA ASP A 217 11.73 -8.31 -28.16
C ASP A 217 11.32 -7.78 -29.54
N GLU A 218 10.61 -8.57 -30.35
CA GLU A 218 10.05 -8.12 -31.61
C GLU A 218 8.97 -7.05 -31.40
N ILE A 219 8.14 -7.21 -30.37
CA ILE A 219 7.14 -6.21 -29.95
C ILE A 219 7.86 -4.97 -29.39
N LYS A 220 8.94 -5.15 -28.61
CA LYS A 220 9.79 -4.05 -28.12
C LYS A 220 10.33 -3.23 -29.30
N GLY A 221 10.83 -3.87 -30.35
CA GLY A 221 11.29 -3.22 -31.58
C GLY A 221 10.19 -2.45 -32.33
N ARG A 222 8.95 -2.97 -32.35
CA ARG A 222 7.78 -2.27 -32.94
C ARG A 222 7.33 -1.07 -32.10
N ILE A 223 7.40 -1.16 -30.78
CA ILE A 223 7.11 -0.05 -29.86
C ILE A 223 8.12 1.08 -30.05
N ILE A 224 9.42 0.77 -30.17
CA ILE A 224 10.47 1.76 -30.48
C ILE A 224 10.23 2.40 -31.85
N GLY A 225 10.00 1.57 -32.86
CA GLY A 225 9.87 1.99 -34.25
C GLY A 225 11.22 2.42 -34.85
N ARG A 226 11.25 2.64 -36.16
CA ARG A 226 12.47 3.10 -36.85
C ARG A 226 12.90 4.45 -36.28
N GLU A 227 14.15 4.54 -35.82
CA GLU A 227 14.75 5.73 -35.20
C GLU A 227 14.02 6.24 -33.94
N GLY A 228 13.27 5.38 -33.24
CA GLY A 228 12.54 5.78 -32.04
C GLY A 228 11.28 6.61 -32.32
N ARG A 229 10.82 6.70 -33.58
CA ARG A 229 9.70 7.56 -33.99
C ARG A 229 8.40 7.26 -33.24
N ASN A 230 8.17 6.00 -32.88
CA ASN A 230 6.93 5.56 -32.24
C ASN A 230 6.97 5.92 -30.74
N ILE A 231 8.13 5.72 -30.09
CA ILE A 231 8.33 6.18 -28.71
C ILE A 231 8.19 7.69 -28.63
N ARG A 232 8.86 8.47 -29.50
CA ARG A 232 8.73 9.94 -29.49
C ARG A 232 7.29 10.41 -29.68
N ALA A 233 6.52 9.75 -30.55
CA ALA A 233 5.10 10.07 -30.74
C ALA A 233 4.29 9.76 -29.47
N LEU A 234 4.58 8.65 -28.79
CA LEU A 234 3.93 8.28 -27.55
C LEU A 234 4.31 9.20 -26.38
N GLU A 235 5.58 9.57 -26.26
CA GLU A 235 6.10 10.55 -25.30
C GLU A 235 5.48 11.92 -25.53
N ALA A 236 5.38 12.38 -26.79
CA ALA A 236 4.74 13.64 -27.14
C ALA A 236 3.23 13.64 -26.86
N ALA A 237 2.54 12.52 -27.12
CA ALA A 237 1.10 12.41 -26.92
C ALA A 237 0.71 12.25 -25.44
N THR A 238 1.54 11.59 -24.63
CA THR A 238 1.24 11.28 -23.23
C THR A 238 1.95 12.19 -22.22
N GLY A 239 3.07 12.80 -22.61
CA GLY A 239 3.94 13.56 -21.72
C GLY A 239 4.69 12.69 -20.70
N VAL A 240 4.92 11.42 -21.02
CA VAL A 240 5.67 10.43 -20.22
C VAL A 240 7.04 10.21 -20.85
N GLU A 241 8.07 9.97 -20.06
CA GLU A 241 9.40 9.54 -20.53
C GLU A 241 9.46 8.01 -20.54
N ILE A 242 9.83 7.43 -21.67
CA ILE A 242 9.84 5.98 -21.85
C ILE A 242 11.30 5.52 -21.89
N VAL A 243 11.74 4.90 -20.79
CA VAL A 243 13.10 4.39 -20.68
C VAL A 243 13.13 2.96 -21.20
N VAL A 244 13.84 2.78 -22.30
CA VAL A 244 14.11 1.47 -22.91
C VAL A 244 15.55 1.11 -22.61
N ASP A 245 15.75 0.18 -21.69
CA ASP A 245 17.07 -0.33 -21.30
C ASP A 245 17.36 -1.69 -21.98
N ASP A 246 18.59 -2.18 -21.83
CA ASP A 246 19.05 -3.51 -22.29
C ASP A 246 18.37 -4.67 -21.53
N THR A 247 17.52 -4.36 -20.53
CA THR A 247 16.71 -5.36 -19.84
C THR A 247 15.74 -6.02 -20.84
N PRO A 248 15.82 -7.35 -21.04
CA PRO A 248 14.90 -8.05 -21.94
C PRO A 248 13.46 -7.98 -21.42
N GLU A 249 12.49 -8.00 -22.32
CA GLU A 249 11.05 -8.17 -22.00
C GLU A 249 10.40 -7.05 -21.15
N ALA A 250 11.04 -5.89 -20.96
CA ALA A 250 10.48 -4.80 -20.17
C ALA A 250 10.71 -3.40 -20.75
N ILE A 251 9.73 -2.52 -20.58
CA ILE A 251 9.83 -1.07 -20.78
C ILE A 251 9.42 -0.34 -19.49
N VAL A 252 10.19 0.67 -19.10
CA VAL A 252 9.93 1.45 -17.89
C VAL A 252 9.25 2.77 -18.27
N LEU A 253 8.10 3.04 -17.65
CA LEU A 253 7.37 4.29 -17.82
C LEU A 253 7.69 5.24 -16.65
N SER A 254 8.33 6.36 -16.96
CA SER A 254 8.69 7.40 -16.01
C SER A 254 7.87 8.66 -16.24
N ALA A 255 7.10 9.09 -15.24
CA ALA A 255 6.38 10.35 -15.28
C ALA A 255 6.07 10.82 -13.86
N PHE A 256 6.11 12.13 -13.63
CA PHE A 256 5.71 12.74 -12.36
C PHE A 256 4.20 12.67 -12.14
N ASP A 257 3.42 12.87 -13.20
CA ASP A 257 1.97 12.73 -13.17
C ASP A 257 1.55 11.25 -13.28
N PRO A 258 0.96 10.66 -12.24
CA PRO A 258 0.55 9.26 -12.26
C PRO A 258 -0.57 8.97 -13.27
N VAL A 259 -1.45 9.94 -13.56
CA VAL A 259 -2.53 9.75 -14.52
C VAL A 259 -1.94 9.61 -15.92
N ARG A 260 -0.94 10.42 -16.27
CA ARG A 260 -0.21 10.29 -17.55
C ARG A 260 0.47 8.94 -17.68
N ARG A 261 1.08 8.45 -16.60
CA ARG A 261 1.70 7.12 -16.57
C ARG A 261 0.70 6.01 -16.87
N GLU A 262 -0.50 6.12 -16.30
CA GLU A 262 -1.56 5.15 -16.54
C GLU A 262 -2.13 5.24 -17.95
N ILE A 263 -2.31 6.46 -18.48
CA ILE A 263 -2.69 6.68 -19.89
C ILE A 263 -1.68 5.99 -20.81
N ALA A 264 -0.37 6.18 -20.56
CA ALA A 264 0.69 5.57 -21.37
C ALA A 264 0.68 4.03 -21.26
N ARG A 265 0.49 3.49 -20.05
CA ARG A 265 0.41 2.04 -19.81
C ARG A 265 -0.76 1.40 -20.57
N LEU A 266 -1.95 1.97 -20.45
CA LEU A 266 -3.15 1.47 -21.12
C LEU A 266 -3.10 1.66 -22.63
N ALA A 267 -2.56 2.80 -23.11
CA ALA A 267 -2.36 3.03 -24.53
C ALA A 267 -1.37 2.03 -25.13
N LEU A 268 -0.24 1.76 -24.45
CA LEU A 268 0.72 0.73 -24.86
C LEU A 268 0.08 -0.65 -24.91
N HIS A 269 -0.71 -1.02 -23.89
CA HIS A 269 -1.42 -2.29 -23.89
C HIS A 269 -2.35 -2.42 -25.11
N GLN A 270 -3.18 -1.41 -25.39
CA GLN A 270 -4.09 -1.42 -26.54
C GLN A 270 -3.33 -1.46 -27.88
N LEU A 271 -2.22 -0.72 -28.02
CA LEU A 271 -1.39 -0.70 -29.22
C LEU A 271 -0.69 -2.03 -29.49
N VAL A 272 -0.24 -2.72 -28.43
CA VAL A 272 0.37 -4.05 -28.53
C VAL A 272 -0.67 -5.09 -28.92
N THR A 273 -1.87 -5.07 -28.32
CA THR A 273 -2.97 -5.98 -28.66
C THR A 273 -3.46 -5.80 -30.09
N ASP A 274 -3.54 -4.56 -30.58
CA ASP A 274 -3.92 -4.24 -31.98
C ASP A 274 -2.78 -4.57 -32.98
N GLY A 275 -1.54 -4.63 -32.51
CA GLY A 275 -0.35 -4.95 -33.31
C GLY A 275 0.09 -3.86 -34.28
N ARG A 276 -0.64 -2.73 -34.36
CA ARG A 276 -0.39 -1.59 -35.25
C ARG A 276 0.14 -0.39 -34.49
N ILE A 277 1.44 -0.18 -34.57
CA ILE A 277 2.13 0.89 -33.83
C ILE A 277 2.73 1.90 -34.83
N HIS A 278 2.02 3.01 -35.06
CA HIS A 278 2.47 4.14 -35.88
C HIS A 278 1.95 5.47 -35.31
N PRO A 279 2.60 6.62 -35.59
CA PRO A 279 2.31 7.89 -34.91
C PRO A 279 0.84 8.30 -34.89
N ALA A 280 0.16 8.31 -36.04
CA ALA A 280 -1.25 8.69 -36.11
C ALA A 280 -2.18 7.80 -35.27
N ARG A 281 -1.89 6.49 -35.18
CA ARG A 281 -2.66 5.56 -34.37
C ARG A 281 -2.37 5.74 -32.88
N ILE A 282 -1.11 6.02 -32.54
CA ILE A 282 -0.71 6.34 -31.17
C ILE A 282 -1.50 7.54 -30.66
N GLU A 283 -1.56 8.63 -31.41
CA GLU A 283 -2.34 9.83 -31.05
C GLU A 283 -3.84 9.53 -30.86
N GLU A 284 -4.43 8.75 -31.78
CA GLU A 284 -5.83 8.33 -31.72
C GLU A 284 -6.11 7.51 -30.45
N VAL A 285 -5.29 6.48 -30.20
CA VAL A 285 -5.45 5.58 -29.04
C VAL A 285 -5.23 6.34 -27.74
N VAL A 286 -4.21 7.19 -27.65
CA VAL A 286 -3.96 8.02 -26.45
C VAL A 286 -5.14 8.95 -26.18
N SER A 287 -5.70 9.60 -27.21
CA SER A 287 -6.89 10.46 -27.06
C SER A 287 -8.11 9.67 -26.56
N LYS A 288 -8.31 8.45 -27.07
CA LYS A 288 -9.39 7.55 -26.63
C LYS A 288 -9.20 7.11 -25.17
N VAL A 289 -7.99 6.65 -24.82
CA VAL A 289 -7.66 6.21 -23.45
C VAL A 289 -7.78 7.37 -22.47
N LYS A 290 -7.36 8.59 -22.85
CA LYS A 290 -7.51 9.79 -22.01
C LYS A 290 -8.98 10.06 -21.67
N LYS A 291 -9.90 9.92 -22.64
CA LYS A 291 -11.34 10.04 -22.38
C LYS A 291 -11.85 8.94 -21.45
N GLN A 292 -11.44 7.69 -21.68
CA GLN A 292 -11.83 6.57 -20.84
C GLN A 292 -11.39 6.74 -19.38
N ILE A 293 -10.15 7.17 -19.15
CA ILE A 293 -9.63 7.40 -17.79
C ILE A 293 -10.35 8.58 -17.14
N GLU A 294 -10.67 9.65 -17.86
CA GLU A 294 -11.42 10.78 -17.28
C GLU A 294 -12.83 10.35 -16.84
N GLU A 295 -13.52 9.51 -17.63
CA GLU A 295 -14.80 8.92 -17.25
C GLU A 295 -14.67 8.04 -16.01
N GLU A 296 -13.62 7.20 -15.95
CA GLU A 296 -13.32 6.34 -14.80
C GLU A 296 -12.99 7.15 -13.53
N ILE A 297 -12.26 8.27 -13.65
CA ILE A 297 -11.97 9.20 -12.56
C ILE A 297 -13.29 9.72 -11.97
N VAL A 298 -14.18 10.23 -12.81
CA VAL A 298 -15.46 10.79 -12.36
C VAL A 298 -16.34 9.72 -11.73
N GLU A 299 -16.39 8.51 -12.31
CA GLU A 299 -17.15 7.39 -11.77
C GLU A 299 -16.59 6.91 -10.41
N THR A 300 -15.27 6.77 -10.31
CA THR A 300 -14.58 6.38 -9.07
C THR A 300 -14.83 7.40 -7.96
N GLY A 301 -14.75 8.70 -8.28
CA GLY A 301 -15.06 9.79 -7.35
C GLY A 301 -16.49 9.69 -6.84
N LYS A 302 -17.47 9.56 -7.76
CA LYS A 302 -18.89 9.41 -7.41
C LYS A 302 -19.12 8.21 -6.51
N ARG A 303 -18.60 7.04 -6.90
CA ARG A 303 -18.71 5.81 -6.13
C ARG A 303 -18.13 5.98 -4.72
N THR A 304 -16.94 6.57 -4.60
CA THR A 304 -16.31 6.81 -3.29
C THR A 304 -17.16 7.68 -2.37
N THR A 305 -17.75 8.75 -2.91
CA THR A 305 -18.63 9.64 -2.12
C THR A 305 -19.91 8.95 -1.68
N ILE A 306 -20.48 8.08 -2.52
CA ILE A 306 -21.65 7.26 -2.20
C ILE A 306 -21.31 6.24 -1.12
N ASP A 307 -20.22 5.48 -1.29
CA ASP A 307 -19.77 4.45 -0.34
C ASP A 307 -19.53 5.03 1.06
N LEU A 308 -18.97 6.24 1.13
CA LEU A 308 -18.70 6.93 2.39
C LEU A 308 -19.92 7.66 2.98
N GLY A 309 -21.01 7.81 2.21
CA GLY A 309 -22.21 8.54 2.60
C GLY A 309 -22.01 10.06 2.67
N ILE A 310 -21.15 10.60 1.81
CA ILE A 310 -20.87 12.04 1.70
C ILE A 310 -21.67 12.60 0.52
N HIS A 311 -22.51 13.61 0.78
CA HIS A 311 -23.36 14.22 -0.24
C HIS A 311 -23.10 15.72 -0.38
N GLY A 312 -23.43 16.28 -1.56
CA GLY A 312 -23.32 17.71 -1.82
C GLY A 312 -21.88 18.22 -1.92
N LEU A 313 -20.96 17.41 -2.44
CA LEU A 313 -19.64 17.87 -2.88
C LEU A 313 -19.75 18.49 -4.27
N HIS A 314 -18.94 19.50 -4.55
CA HIS A 314 -18.86 20.10 -5.88
C HIS A 314 -18.34 19.06 -6.91
N PRO A 315 -18.85 19.01 -8.16
CA PRO A 315 -18.42 18.03 -9.16
C PRO A 315 -16.90 17.98 -9.38
N GLU A 316 -16.22 19.13 -9.34
CA GLU A 316 -14.76 19.19 -9.43
C GLU A 316 -14.05 18.54 -8.24
N LEU A 317 -14.56 18.67 -7.01
CA LEU A 317 -13.99 17.95 -5.86
C LEU A 317 -14.19 16.44 -6.00
N VAL A 318 -15.35 16.02 -6.53
CA VAL A 318 -15.62 14.60 -6.83
C VAL A 318 -14.64 14.07 -7.87
N ARG A 319 -14.35 14.85 -8.93
CA ARG A 319 -13.35 14.53 -9.94
C ARG A 319 -11.95 14.39 -9.33
N LEU A 320 -11.53 15.35 -8.50
CA LEU A 320 -10.24 15.30 -7.80
C LEU A 320 -10.12 14.08 -6.88
N ILE A 321 -11.16 13.73 -6.13
CA ILE A 321 -11.19 12.49 -5.33
C ILE A 321 -10.94 11.27 -6.21
N GLY A 322 -11.59 11.19 -7.38
CA GLY A 322 -11.34 10.11 -8.33
C GLY A 322 -9.88 10.06 -8.81
N LYS A 323 -9.27 11.22 -9.05
CA LYS A 323 -7.88 11.35 -9.51
C LYS A 323 -6.87 10.81 -8.48
N MET A 324 -7.20 10.86 -7.18
CA MET A 324 -6.38 10.26 -6.12
C MET A 324 -6.15 8.76 -6.31
N LYS A 325 -7.01 8.05 -7.06
CA LYS A 325 -6.84 6.62 -7.36
C LYS A 325 -5.52 6.33 -8.04
N TYR A 326 -5.03 7.23 -8.89
CA TYR A 326 -3.80 6.99 -9.64
C TYR A 326 -2.56 7.45 -8.88
N ARG A 327 -2.70 8.31 -7.86
CA ARG A 327 -1.56 8.80 -7.08
C ARG A 327 -1.24 7.85 -5.93
N SER A 328 0.04 7.56 -5.75
CA SER A 328 0.54 6.87 -4.57
C SER A 328 1.45 7.80 -3.80
N SER A 329 1.31 7.84 -2.47
CA SER A 329 2.19 8.57 -1.57
C SER A 329 2.81 7.56 -0.62
N TYR A 330 4.15 7.56 -0.49
CA TYR A 330 4.88 6.66 0.39
C TYR A 330 4.59 5.15 0.20
N GLY A 331 4.14 4.72 -1.00
CA GLY A 331 3.79 3.32 -1.31
C GLY A 331 2.34 2.94 -1.00
N GLN A 332 1.53 3.88 -0.52
CA GLN A 332 0.09 3.71 -0.36
C GLN A 332 -0.68 4.45 -1.44
N ASN A 333 -1.75 3.84 -1.94
CA ASN A 333 -2.70 4.50 -2.84
C ASN A 333 -3.39 5.66 -2.10
N LEU A 334 -3.36 6.86 -2.67
CA LEU A 334 -3.82 8.09 -2.02
C LEU A 334 -5.33 8.08 -1.76
N LEU A 335 -6.12 7.57 -2.71
CA LEU A 335 -7.58 7.45 -2.53
C LEU A 335 -7.90 6.50 -1.38
N GLN A 336 -7.20 5.37 -1.32
CA GLN A 336 -7.43 4.38 -0.26
C GLN A 336 -7.03 4.92 1.11
N HIS A 337 -5.89 5.61 1.20
CA HIS A 337 -5.46 6.33 2.39
C HIS A 337 -6.52 7.35 2.83
N SER A 338 -6.99 8.20 1.91
CA SER A 338 -8.01 9.22 2.21
C SER A 338 -9.35 8.61 2.66
N ARG A 339 -9.75 7.45 2.11
CA ARG A 339 -10.93 6.70 2.58
C ARG A 339 -10.74 6.14 3.99
N GLU A 340 -9.54 5.68 4.31
CA GLU A 340 -9.20 5.20 5.65
C GLU A 340 -9.26 6.34 6.67
N VAL A 341 -8.57 7.45 6.38
CA VAL A 341 -8.58 8.67 7.21
C VAL A 341 -10.01 9.16 7.41
N ALA A 342 -10.83 9.20 6.35
CA ALA A 342 -12.25 9.54 6.46
C ALA A 342 -13.02 8.65 7.45
N ASN A 343 -12.83 7.33 7.39
CA ASN A 343 -13.49 6.39 8.29
C ASN A 343 -12.98 6.51 9.73
N LEU A 344 -11.67 6.65 9.93
CA LEU A 344 -11.07 6.87 11.24
C LEU A 344 -11.57 8.18 11.86
N SER A 345 -11.59 9.26 11.09
CA SER A 345 -12.09 10.56 11.53
C SER A 345 -13.57 10.50 11.90
N ALA A 346 -14.38 9.74 11.16
CA ALA A 346 -15.79 9.54 11.51
C ALA A 346 -15.98 8.81 12.84
N ILE A 347 -15.21 7.73 13.07
CA ILE A 347 -15.28 6.96 14.31
C ILE A 347 -14.79 7.80 15.48
N MET A 348 -13.66 8.48 15.33
CA MET A 348 -13.07 9.32 16.38
C MET A 348 -14.00 10.48 16.73
N ALA A 349 -14.57 11.17 15.74
CA ALA A 349 -15.56 12.21 15.97
C ALA A 349 -16.80 11.67 16.70
N SER A 350 -17.28 10.46 16.37
CA SER A 350 -18.42 9.85 17.04
C SER A 350 -18.15 9.54 18.51
N GLU A 351 -16.95 9.02 18.84
CA GLU A 351 -16.57 8.72 20.23
C GLU A 351 -16.34 10.01 21.05
N LEU A 352 -15.97 11.11 20.39
CA LEU A 352 -15.80 12.44 21.00
C LEU A 352 -17.09 13.29 21.04
N GLY A 353 -18.23 12.76 20.58
CA GLY A 353 -19.51 13.50 20.56
C GLY A 353 -19.60 14.61 19.49
N LEU A 354 -18.71 14.61 18.50
CA LEU A 354 -18.69 15.53 17.37
C LEU A 354 -19.46 14.96 16.17
N ASN A 355 -19.71 15.78 15.14
CA ASN A 355 -20.46 15.36 13.95
C ASN A 355 -19.61 14.43 13.05
N PRO A 356 -19.95 13.12 12.94
CA PRO A 356 -19.14 12.17 12.18
C PRO A 356 -19.14 12.46 10.67
N LYS A 357 -20.22 13.06 10.14
CA LYS A 357 -20.32 13.37 8.70
C LYS A 357 -19.35 14.49 8.29
N LYS A 358 -19.17 15.49 9.16
CA LYS A 358 -18.20 16.58 8.92
C LYS A 358 -16.77 16.06 8.98
N ALA A 359 -16.44 15.27 10.01
CA ALA A 359 -15.12 14.66 10.16
C ALA A 359 -14.77 13.72 9.01
N LYS A 360 -15.73 12.90 8.55
CA LYS A 360 -15.56 12.03 7.38
C LYS A 360 -15.26 12.83 6.10
N ARG A 361 -15.98 13.93 5.88
CA ARG A 361 -15.79 14.82 4.72
C ARG A 361 -14.43 15.51 4.75
N ALA A 362 -14.00 16.00 5.91
CA ALA A 362 -12.67 16.59 6.09
C ALA A 362 -11.56 15.55 5.87
N GLY A 363 -11.71 14.34 6.45
CA GLY A 363 -10.74 13.25 6.28
C GLY A 363 -10.62 12.76 4.83
N LEU A 364 -11.70 12.75 4.04
CA LEU A 364 -11.61 12.39 2.61
C LEU A 364 -10.88 13.45 1.78
N LEU A 365 -11.00 14.72 2.15
CA LEU A 365 -10.48 15.85 1.37
C LEU A 365 -9.11 16.34 1.84
N HIS A 366 -8.59 15.87 2.98
CA HIS A 366 -7.37 16.41 3.59
C HIS A 366 -6.19 16.47 2.61
N ASP A 367 -6.07 15.46 1.75
CA ASP A 367 -4.96 15.29 0.81
C ASP A 367 -5.33 15.66 -0.64
N VAL A 368 -6.46 16.35 -0.88
CA VAL A 368 -6.90 16.75 -2.24
C VAL A 368 -5.93 17.70 -2.92
N GLY A 369 -5.13 18.43 -2.14
CA GLY A 369 -4.05 19.27 -2.66
C GLY A 369 -2.90 18.49 -3.31
N LYS A 370 -2.85 17.15 -3.19
CA LYS A 370 -1.92 16.31 -3.93
C LYS A 370 -2.42 15.96 -5.34
N VAL A 371 -3.61 16.36 -5.78
CA VAL A 371 -4.10 16.02 -7.14
C VAL A 371 -4.39 17.18 -8.11
N PRO A 372 -3.75 18.36 -7.95
CA PRO A 372 -3.49 19.36 -8.97
C PRO A 372 -3.64 18.97 -10.43
N ASP A 373 -4.31 19.74 -11.28
CA ASP A 373 -3.93 19.77 -12.70
C ASP A 373 -2.68 20.65 -12.90
N ASP A 374 -2.55 21.70 -12.07
CA ASP A 374 -1.36 22.54 -11.97
C ASP A 374 -0.56 22.19 -10.71
N GLU A 375 0.77 22.29 -10.76
CA GLU A 375 1.66 22.13 -9.61
C GLU A 375 2.12 23.53 -9.10
N PRO A 376 1.32 24.22 -8.27
CA PRO A 376 1.77 25.44 -7.63
C PRO A 376 2.79 25.13 -6.53
N GLU A 377 3.72 26.05 -6.26
CA GLU A 377 4.73 25.97 -5.18
C GLU A 377 4.15 26.01 -3.75
N LEU A 378 2.84 25.84 -3.61
CA LEU A 378 2.18 25.83 -2.31
C LEU A 378 2.24 24.43 -1.70
N PRO A 379 2.42 24.33 -0.37
CA PRO A 379 2.25 23.07 0.34
C PRO A 379 0.85 22.46 0.09
N HIS A 380 0.75 21.13 0.10
CA HIS A 380 -0.48 20.46 -0.33
C HIS A 380 -1.66 20.70 0.63
N ALA A 381 -1.42 20.92 1.93
CA ALA A 381 -2.53 21.19 2.85
C ALA A 381 -3.11 22.60 2.59
N VAL A 382 -2.26 23.63 2.47
CA VAL A 382 -2.72 24.97 2.03
C VAL A 382 -3.41 24.92 0.67
N LEU A 383 -2.89 24.16 -0.29
CA LEU A 383 -3.49 24.05 -1.62
C LEU A 383 -4.85 23.36 -1.57
N GLY A 384 -4.97 22.27 -0.80
CA GLY A 384 -6.23 21.58 -0.56
C GLY A 384 -7.28 22.47 0.08
N MET A 385 -6.88 23.30 1.05
CA MET A 385 -7.74 24.31 1.68
C MET A 385 -8.26 25.32 0.66
N LYS A 386 -7.36 25.91 -0.16
CA LYS A 386 -7.76 26.87 -1.21
C LYS A 386 -8.67 26.25 -2.25
N LEU A 387 -8.46 24.98 -2.63
CA LEU A 387 -9.35 24.26 -3.54
C LEU A 387 -10.73 24.04 -2.91
N ALA A 388 -10.78 23.64 -1.64
CA ALA A 388 -12.04 23.49 -0.92
C ALA A 388 -12.81 24.81 -0.84
N GLU A 389 -12.13 25.92 -0.52
CA GLU A 389 -12.71 27.27 -0.50
C GLU A 389 -13.22 27.71 -1.89
N LYS A 390 -12.40 27.50 -2.94
CA LYS A 390 -12.76 27.81 -4.34
C LYS A 390 -14.06 27.11 -4.74
N TYR A 391 -14.26 25.87 -4.30
CA TYR A 391 -15.45 25.07 -4.57
C TYR A 391 -16.55 25.18 -3.50
N LYS A 392 -16.49 26.23 -2.66
CA LYS A 392 -17.51 26.60 -1.67
C LYS A 392 -17.76 25.56 -0.58
N GLU A 393 -16.71 24.84 -0.17
CA GLU A 393 -16.77 24.04 1.07
C GLU A 393 -16.92 24.92 2.30
N LYS A 394 -17.37 24.31 3.40
CA LYS A 394 -17.58 25.03 4.66
C LYS A 394 -16.23 25.40 5.31
N PRO A 395 -16.13 26.56 5.99
CA PRO A 395 -14.87 27.02 6.60
C PRO A 395 -14.26 26.03 7.60
N ASP A 396 -15.09 25.31 8.36
CA ASP A 396 -14.65 24.30 9.32
C ASP A 396 -13.98 23.09 8.65
N ILE A 397 -14.45 22.71 7.45
CA ILE A 397 -13.85 21.63 6.64
C ILE A 397 -12.58 22.14 5.96
N ALA A 398 -12.62 23.34 5.37
CA ALA A 398 -11.46 23.95 4.73
C ALA A 398 -10.30 24.11 5.73
N ASN A 399 -10.57 24.60 6.94
CA ASN A 399 -9.58 24.70 8.01
C ASN A 399 -9.01 23.33 8.40
N ALA A 400 -9.83 22.30 8.53
CA ALA A 400 -9.34 20.95 8.83
C ALA A 400 -8.44 20.38 7.71
N ILE A 401 -8.69 20.73 6.45
CA ILE A 401 -7.82 20.39 5.33
C ILE A 401 -6.52 21.20 5.37
N GLY A 402 -6.56 22.50 5.67
CA GLY A 402 -5.35 23.33 5.70
C GLY A 402 -4.44 23.09 6.91
N ALA A 403 -5.01 22.72 8.05
CA ALA A 403 -4.30 22.65 9.32
C ALA A 403 -3.79 21.24 9.67
N HIS A 404 -4.04 20.19 8.86
CA HIS A 404 -3.67 18.82 9.22
C HIS A 404 -2.15 18.56 9.29
N HIS A 405 -1.32 19.46 8.76
CA HIS A 405 0.15 19.46 8.90
C HIS A 405 0.67 20.70 9.64
N ASP A 406 -0.16 21.35 10.46
CA ASP A 406 0.21 22.55 11.24
C ASP A 406 0.64 23.77 10.39
N GLU A 407 0.29 23.79 9.09
CA GLU A 407 0.57 24.91 8.18
C GLU A 407 -0.35 26.13 8.42
N VAL A 408 -1.50 25.88 9.04
CA VAL A 408 -2.54 26.87 9.38
C VAL A 408 -3.01 26.59 10.80
N GLU A 409 -3.41 27.62 11.54
CA GLU A 409 -3.96 27.48 12.88
C GLU A 409 -5.22 26.60 12.91
N MET A 410 -5.27 25.65 13.84
CA MET A 410 -6.43 24.77 14.06
C MET A 410 -7.56 25.53 14.75
N GLN A 411 -8.62 25.85 14.03
CA GLN A 411 -9.76 26.63 14.56
C GLN A 411 -10.86 25.73 15.14
N THR A 412 -10.90 24.46 14.74
CA THR A 412 -11.94 23.52 15.14
C THR A 412 -11.34 22.18 15.55
N LEU A 413 -12.06 21.41 16.38
CA LEU A 413 -11.67 20.05 16.77
C LEU A 413 -11.61 19.06 15.59
N LEU A 414 -12.08 19.42 14.40
CA LEU A 414 -11.95 18.57 13.21
C LEU A 414 -10.50 18.49 12.73
N ALA A 415 -9.74 19.59 12.81
CA ALA A 415 -8.35 19.65 12.37
C ALA A 415 -7.43 18.66 13.14
N PRO A 416 -7.39 18.64 14.48
CA PRO A 416 -6.57 17.68 15.21
C PRO A 416 -7.06 16.23 15.02
N ILE A 417 -8.37 16.00 14.81
CA ILE A 417 -8.88 14.65 14.49
C ILE A 417 -8.34 14.16 13.16
N VAL A 418 -8.39 15.00 12.11
CA VAL A 418 -7.88 14.64 10.77
C VAL A 418 -6.38 14.40 10.84
N GLN A 419 -5.60 15.28 11.49
CA GLN A 419 -4.16 15.11 11.68
C GLN A 419 -3.80 13.79 12.38
N VAL A 420 -4.48 13.45 13.47
CA VAL A 420 -4.23 12.19 14.19
C VAL A 420 -4.61 10.99 13.34
N CYS A 421 -5.71 11.06 12.59
CA CYS A 421 -6.16 9.97 11.73
C CYS A 421 -5.23 9.75 10.52
N ASP A 422 -4.70 10.82 9.93
CA ASP A 422 -3.66 10.78 8.89
C ASP A 422 -2.39 10.12 9.43
N ALA A 423 -1.88 10.57 10.58
CA ALA A 423 -0.73 9.98 11.23
C ALA A 423 -0.92 8.47 11.53
N ILE A 424 -2.11 8.06 11.97
CA ILE A 424 -2.44 6.65 12.23
C ILE A 424 -2.42 5.82 10.95
N SER A 425 -3.01 6.31 9.85
CA SER A 425 -3.01 5.61 8.56
C SER A 425 -1.59 5.50 7.99
N GLY A 426 -0.78 6.55 8.13
CA GLY A 426 0.59 6.61 7.65
C GLY A 426 1.64 5.88 8.50
N ALA A 427 1.38 5.58 9.78
CA ALA A 427 2.32 4.94 10.71
C ALA A 427 2.23 3.39 10.76
N ARG A 428 1.36 2.77 9.94
CA ARG A 428 1.20 1.30 9.92
C ARG A 428 2.50 0.60 9.48
N PRO A 429 2.96 -0.48 10.15
CA PRO A 429 4.12 -1.25 9.70
C PRO A 429 3.94 -1.73 8.25
N GLY A 430 4.87 -1.36 7.37
CA GLY A 430 4.79 -1.61 5.92
C GLY A 430 4.29 -0.43 5.08
N ALA A 431 3.72 0.63 5.69
CA ALA A 431 3.27 1.86 5.03
C ALA A 431 4.39 2.85 4.69
N ARG A 432 5.53 2.75 5.39
CA ARG A 432 6.71 3.59 5.16
C ARG A 432 7.91 2.70 4.87
N ARG A 433 8.30 2.61 3.61
CA ARG A 433 9.67 2.25 3.24
C ARG A 433 10.45 3.55 3.02
N GLU A 434 10.89 4.17 4.11
CA GLU A 434 11.87 5.28 4.11
C GLU A 434 13.21 4.92 3.44
N VAL A 435 13.39 3.66 3.05
CA VAL A 435 14.62 3.15 2.44
C VAL A 435 14.77 3.56 0.97
N VAL A 436 13.70 3.77 0.20
CA VAL A 436 13.84 4.00 -1.25
C VAL A 436 14.18 5.46 -1.58
N GLU A 437 13.56 6.42 -0.91
CA GLU A 437 13.79 7.85 -1.19
C GLU A 437 15.15 8.32 -0.67
N SER A 438 15.54 7.89 0.53
CA SER A 438 16.92 8.07 1.04
C SER A 438 17.96 7.36 0.18
N TYR A 439 17.58 6.26 -0.49
CA TYR A 439 18.44 5.57 -1.42
C TYR A 439 18.59 6.29 -2.76
N ILE A 440 17.49 6.79 -3.35
CA ILE A 440 17.53 7.62 -4.57
C ILE A 440 18.32 8.90 -4.33
N LYS A 441 18.08 9.56 -3.19
CA LYS A 441 18.83 10.77 -2.80
C LYS A 441 20.33 10.47 -2.69
N ARG A 442 20.71 9.35 -2.06
CA ARG A 442 22.12 8.91 -1.98
C ARG A 442 22.74 8.63 -3.34
N LEU A 443 22.02 7.99 -4.26
CA LEU A 443 22.53 7.76 -5.62
C LEU A 443 22.74 9.07 -6.36
N LYS A 444 21.80 10.01 -6.21
CA LYS A 444 21.88 11.35 -6.81
C LYS A 444 23.05 12.15 -6.24
N ASP A 445 23.22 12.16 -4.92
CA ASP A 445 24.34 12.84 -4.26
C ASP A 445 25.69 12.30 -4.78
N LEU A 446 25.76 10.98 -5.04
CA LEU A 446 26.96 10.31 -5.54
C LEU A 446 27.26 10.66 -7.01
N GLU A 447 26.22 10.81 -7.84
CA GLU A 447 26.34 11.31 -9.21
C GLU A 447 26.75 12.80 -9.23
N ASP A 448 26.08 13.64 -8.45
CA ASP A 448 26.35 15.09 -8.38
C ASP A 448 27.77 15.37 -7.87
N LEU A 449 28.29 14.56 -6.94
CA LEU A 449 29.67 14.67 -6.47
C LEU A 449 30.68 14.49 -7.60
N ALA A 450 30.51 13.46 -8.43
CA ALA A 450 31.41 13.23 -9.57
C ALA A 450 31.17 14.25 -10.70
N LEU A 451 29.95 14.74 -10.89
CA LEU A 451 29.62 15.77 -11.87
C LEU A 451 30.31 17.11 -11.55
N SER A 452 30.60 17.37 -10.27
CA SER A 452 31.29 18.59 -9.83
C SER A 452 32.74 18.73 -10.32
N TYR A 453 33.34 17.64 -10.82
CA TYR A 453 34.72 17.66 -11.29
C TYR A 453 34.84 18.24 -12.71
N PRO A 454 35.83 19.14 -12.97
CA PRO A 454 36.04 19.71 -14.29
C PRO A 454 36.35 18.63 -15.34
N GLY A 455 35.71 18.70 -16.51
CA GLY A 455 35.92 17.75 -17.61
C GLY A 455 34.95 16.55 -17.62
N VAL A 456 34.22 16.34 -16.53
CA VAL A 456 33.13 15.35 -16.45
C VAL A 456 31.91 15.86 -17.22
N MET A 457 31.42 15.06 -18.16
CA MET A 457 30.24 15.37 -18.97
C MET A 457 28.98 14.71 -18.41
N LYS A 458 29.10 13.46 -17.92
CA LYS A 458 27.98 12.68 -17.37
C LYS A 458 28.46 11.71 -16.30
N THR A 459 27.59 11.40 -15.37
CA THR A 459 27.83 10.45 -14.27
C THR A 459 26.65 9.52 -14.12
N TYR A 460 26.91 8.25 -13.83
CA TYR A 460 25.89 7.23 -13.65
C TYR A 460 26.25 6.32 -12.48
N ALA A 461 25.38 6.24 -11.48
CA ALA A 461 25.46 5.25 -10.42
C ALA A 461 24.76 3.96 -10.86
N ILE A 462 25.52 2.90 -11.07
CA ILE A 462 25.08 1.60 -11.59
C ILE A 462 25.19 0.53 -10.49
N GLN A 463 24.54 -0.63 -10.70
CA GLN A 463 24.55 -1.76 -9.76
C GLN A 463 24.14 -1.36 -8.35
N ALA A 464 23.03 -0.66 -8.26
CA ALA A 464 22.51 -0.20 -6.99
C ALA A 464 23.50 0.71 -6.21
N GLY A 465 24.32 1.50 -6.91
CA GLY A 465 25.31 2.41 -6.34
C GLY A 465 26.61 1.74 -5.91
N ARG A 466 26.86 0.51 -6.38
CA ARG A 466 28.15 -0.20 -6.20
C ARG A 466 29.14 0.07 -7.31
N GLU A 467 28.71 0.71 -8.39
CA GLU A 467 29.58 1.15 -9.47
C GLU A 467 29.22 2.60 -9.83
N LEU A 468 30.22 3.46 -9.98
CA LEU A 468 30.07 4.81 -10.49
C LEU A 468 30.79 4.93 -11.83
N ARG A 469 30.04 5.20 -12.90
CA ARG A 469 30.60 5.48 -14.22
C ARG A 469 30.65 6.97 -14.46
N VAL A 470 31.83 7.48 -14.79
CA VAL A 470 32.09 8.89 -15.03
C VAL A 470 32.54 9.04 -16.48
N ILE A 471 31.79 9.78 -17.29
CA ILE A 471 32.11 10.01 -18.70
C ILE A 471 32.80 11.37 -18.82
N VAL A 472 34.02 11.36 -19.35
CA VAL A 472 34.82 12.57 -19.61
C VAL A 472 34.98 12.78 -21.11
N GLY A 473 35.01 14.05 -21.52
CA GLY A 473 35.24 14.42 -22.91
C GLY A 473 36.69 14.19 -23.31
N ALA A 474 36.92 13.46 -24.41
CA ALA A 474 38.27 13.22 -24.92
C ALA A 474 39.02 14.49 -25.35
N ASP A 475 38.30 15.59 -25.56
CA ASP A 475 38.78 16.93 -25.86
C ASP A 475 39.14 17.74 -24.61
N LYS A 476 38.70 17.30 -23.42
CA LYS A 476 38.83 18.05 -22.16
C LYS A 476 39.84 17.47 -21.18
N MET A 477 40.16 16.17 -21.27
CA MET A 477 41.07 15.49 -20.34
C MET A 477 41.95 14.47 -21.06
N SER A 478 43.20 14.36 -20.64
CA SER A 478 44.16 13.36 -21.08
C SER A 478 43.98 12.02 -20.36
N ASP A 479 44.63 10.96 -20.86
CA ASP A 479 44.57 9.63 -20.23
C ASP A 479 45.12 9.62 -18.80
N GLN A 480 46.20 10.36 -18.53
CA GLN A 480 46.78 10.48 -17.19
C GLN A 480 45.85 11.22 -16.22
N GLU A 481 45.20 12.29 -16.68
CA GLU A 481 44.22 13.03 -15.87
C GLU A 481 42.96 12.20 -15.59
N THR A 482 42.58 11.32 -16.52
CA THR A 482 41.45 10.40 -16.38
C THR A 482 41.72 9.35 -15.29
N GLU A 483 42.95 8.82 -15.23
CA GLU A 483 43.38 7.89 -14.17
C GLU A 483 43.38 8.59 -12.81
N GLN A 484 43.94 9.80 -12.73
CA GLN A 484 43.96 10.59 -11.50
C GLN A 484 42.54 10.93 -11.01
N LEU A 485 41.63 11.30 -11.92
CA LEU A 485 40.24 11.60 -11.59
C LEU A 485 39.54 10.39 -10.95
N SER A 486 39.79 9.18 -11.44
CA SER A 486 39.20 7.97 -10.86
C SER A 486 39.62 7.77 -9.39
N TYR A 487 40.88 8.08 -9.07
CA TYR A 487 41.43 8.00 -7.73
C TYR A 487 40.85 9.12 -6.84
N ASP A 488 40.81 10.35 -7.33
CA ASP A 488 40.33 11.51 -6.57
C ASP A 488 38.85 11.37 -6.17
N ILE A 489 38.00 10.89 -7.09
CA ILE A 489 36.58 10.63 -6.79
C ILE A 489 36.46 9.49 -5.77
N SER A 490 37.29 8.45 -5.86
CA SER A 490 37.25 7.32 -4.91
C SER A 490 37.57 7.74 -3.49
N LYS A 491 38.58 8.60 -3.34
CA LYS A 491 39.00 9.14 -2.05
C LYS A 491 37.94 10.09 -1.48
N ARG A 492 37.38 10.96 -2.31
CA ARG A 492 36.36 11.91 -1.87
C ARG A 492 35.06 11.23 -1.44
N ILE A 493 34.63 10.17 -2.14
CA ILE A 493 33.49 9.36 -1.71
C ILE A 493 33.78 8.66 -0.37
N GLN A 494 35.00 8.18 -0.16
CA GLN A 494 35.40 7.57 1.11
C GLN A 494 35.39 8.57 2.28
N ASP A 495 35.78 9.83 2.03
CA ASP A 495 35.90 10.86 3.06
C ASP A 495 34.56 11.57 3.36
N GLU A 496 33.72 11.82 2.34
CA GLU A 496 32.49 12.61 2.46
C GLU A 496 31.21 11.75 2.60
N MET A 497 31.23 10.47 2.18
CA MET A 497 30.04 9.61 2.17
C MET A 497 30.24 8.33 2.97
N THR A 498 29.26 7.99 3.82
CA THR A 498 29.25 6.70 4.53
C THR A 498 28.55 5.64 3.66
N TYR A 499 29.31 4.71 3.09
CA TYR A 499 28.77 3.65 2.22
C TYR A 499 29.06 2.23 2.74
N PRO A 500 28.08 1.33 2.80
CA PRO A 500 28.31 -0.06 3.18
C PRO A 500 28.88 -0.85 2.00
N GLY A 501 30.20 -1.06 2.01
CA GLY A 501 30.92 -1.88 1.02
C GLY A 501 31.81 -1.08 0.09
N GLN A 502 32.40 -1.77 -0.89
CA GLN A 502 33.30 -1.15 -1.87
C GLN A 502 32.49 -0.62 -3.06
N ILE A 503 32.84 0.58 -3.53
CA ILE A 503 32.27 1.19 -4.74
C ILE A 503 33.35 1.16 -5.81
N LYS A 504 33.02 0.62 -6.98
CA LYS A 504 33.90 0.59 -8.14
C LYS A 504 33.74 1.86 -8.96
N ILE A 505 34.81 2.62 -9.15
CA ILE A 505 34.78 3.82 -10.00
C ILE A 505 35.38 3.50 -11.36
N THR A 506 34.65 3.80 -12.41
CA THR A 506 35.08 3.59 -13.79
C THR A 506 34.96 4.90 -14.55
N VAL A 507 36.09 5.48 -14.94
CA VAL A 507 36.11 6.69 -15.76
C VAL A 507 36.28 6.28 -17.22
N ILE A 508 35.40 6.78 -18.09
CA ILE A 508 35.35 6.46 -19.51
C ILE A 508 35.57 7.74 -20.28
N ARG A 509 36.65 7.79 -21.07
CA ARG A 509 36.92 8.87 -21.99
C ARG A 509 36.24 8.57 -23.33
N GLU A 510 35.31 9.42 -23.75
CA GLU A 510 34.50 9.20 -24.95
C GLU A 510 34.72 10.32 -25.99
N THR A 511 34.85 9.92 -27.27
CA THR A 511 34.82 10.83 -28.43
C THR A 511 33.54 10.56 -29.22
N ARG A 512 32.71 11.58 -29.41
CA ARG A 512 31.50 11.48 -30.25
C ARG A 512 31.69 12.24 -31.55
N SER A 513 31.59 11.54 -32.68
CA SER A 513 31.56 12.13 -34.01
C SER A 513 30.17 11.96 -34.60
N VAL A 514 29.56 13.05 -35.06
CA VAL A 514 28.21 13.06 -35.63
C VAL A 514 28.31 13.62 -37.05
N SER A 515 27.90 12.83 -38.03
CA SER A 515 27.83 13.21 -39.44
C SER A 515 26.41 13.08 -39.95
N TYR A 516 25.93 14.08 -40.67
CA TYR A 516 24.60 14.07 -41.28
C TYR A 516 24.72 13.82 -42.79
N ALA A 517 24.05 12.79 -43.29
CA ALA A 517 23.86 12.58 -44.72
C ALA A 517 22.61 13.32 -45.19
N LYS A 518 22.67 13.93 -46.38
CA LYS A 518 21.55 14.68 -46.97
C LYS A 518 20.75 13.81 -47.92
#